data_AF-A0A2A4NFJ1-F1
#
_entry.id   AF-A0A2A4NFJ1-F1
#
_cell.length_a   1.000
_cell.length_b   1.000
_cell.length_c   1.000
_cell.angle_alpha   90.00
_cell.angle_beta   90.00
_cell.angle_gamma   90.00
#
_symmetry.space_group_name_H-M   'P 1'
#
loop_
_entity.id
_entity.type
_entity.pdbx_description
1 polymer ?
#
loop_
_entity_poly.entity_id
_entity_poly.type
_entity_poly.pdbx_seq_one_letter_code
_entity_poly.pdbx_strand_id
1 'polypeptide(L)' 'MKKNDLNKLKGKLKEIPAYRSKLKDRSGYSLSMIDAVLRYDRKNQKIIEEAFLLLKEEQSLFNERKKLLE' A
#
# COMPACT_ATOMS: atom_id res chain seq x y z
N MET A 1 -0.52 -14.35 5.74
CA MET A 1 -0.01 -13.07 6.27
C MET A 1 -0.42 -12.92 7.72
N LYS A 2 0.51 -12.67 8.65
CA LYS A 2 0.19 -12.53 10.08
C LYS A 2 -0.47 -11.16 10.32
N LYS A 3 -1.38 -11.06 11.30
CA LYS A 3 -2.13 -9.83 11.64
C LYS A 3 -1.20 -8.60 11.86
N ASN A 4 0.02 -8.85 12.35
CA ASN A 4 1.05 -7.83 12.55
C ASN A 4 1.60 -7.23 11.25
N ASP A 5 1.74 -8.02 10.18
CA ASP A 5 2.27 -7.52 8.90
C ASP A 5 1.28 -6.59 8.23
N LEU A 6 -0.02 -6.87 8.36
CA LEU A 6 -1.09 -6.06 7.79
C LEU A 6 -1.22 -4.71 8.52
N ASN A 7 -1.05 -4.71 9.85
CA ASN A 7 -1.01 -3.47 10.64
C ASN A 7 0.20 -2.60 10.27
N LYS A 8 1.38 -3.21 10.07
CA LYS A 8 2.57 -2.49 9.60
C LYS A 8 2.38 -1.92 8.21
N LEU A 9 1.83 -2.71 7.28
CA LEU A 9 1.49 -2.29 5.92
C LEU A 9 0.57 -1.06 5.94
N LYS A 10 -0.52 -1.15 6.72
CA LYS A 10 -1.49 -0.07 6.88
C LYS A 10 -0.87 1.20 7.44
N GLY A 11 0.03 1.09 8.42
CA GLY A 11 0.75 2.22 8.99
C GLY A 11 1.53 2.98 7.92
N LYS A 12 2.35 2.26 7.14
CA LYS A 12 3.17 2.86 6.09
C LYS A 12 2.36 3.38 4.90
N LEU A 13 1.30 2.68 4.48
CA LEU A 13 0.44 3.13 3.37
C LEU A 13 -0.18 4.50 3.63
N LYS A 14 -0.51 4.81 4.90
CA LYS A 14 -1.08 6.12 5.27
C LYS A 14 -0.11 7.28 5.06
N GLU A 15 1.20 7.01 5.01
CA GLU A 15 2.22 8.03 4.74
C GLU A 15 2.28 8.37 3.24
N ILE A 16 1.74 7.50 2.37
CA ILE A 16 1.71 7.73 0.92
C ILE A 16 0.50 8.58 0.55
N PRO A 17 0.69 9.76 -0.08
CA PRO A 17 -0.41 10.56 -0.58
C PRO A 17 -1.24 9.80 -1.62
N ALA A 18 -2.56 9.93 -1.51
CA ALA A 18 -3.51 9.31 -2.43
C ALA A 18 -3.38 7.78 -2.61
N TYR A 19 -2.80 7.06 -1.63
CA TYR A 19 -2.59 5.61 -1.73
C TYR A 19 -3.86 4.83 -2.10
N ARG A 20 -5.03 5.27 -1.62
CA ARG A 20 -6.32 4.63 -1.94
C ARG A 20 -6.67 4.72 -3.42
N SER A 21 -6.43 5.88 -4.05
CA SER A 21 -6.67 6.04 -5.49
C SER A 21 -5.68 5.21 -6.29
N LYS A 22 -4.38 5.27 -5.93
CA LYS A 22 -3.35 4.45 -6.57
C LYS A 22 -3.69 2.95 -6.50
N LEU A 23 -4.19 2.48 -5.36
CA LEU A 23 -4.63 1.08 -5.20
C LEU A 23 -5.88 0.75 -6.01
N LYS A 24 -6.84 1.68 -6.14
CA LYS A 24 -8.00 1.49 -7.02
C LYS A 24 -7.56 1.31 -8.46
N ASP A 25 -6.71 2.20 -8.94
CA ASP A 25 -6.25 2.21 -10.33
C ASP A 25 -5.44 0.96 -10.67
N ARG A 26 -4.62 0.48 -9.72
CA ARG A 26 -3.79 -0.73 -9.90
C ARG A 26 -4.55 -2.04 -9.72
N SER A 27 -5.32 -2.15 -8.63
CA SER A 27 -6.00 -3.39 -8.30
C SER A 27 -7.28 -3.60 -9.12
N GLY A 28 -7.88 -2.52 -9.63
CA GLY A 28 -9.16 -2.50 -10.33
C GLY A 28 -10.37 -2.58 -9.39
N TYR A 29 -10.17 -2.60 -8.07
CA TYR A 29 -11.26 -2.69 -7.09
C TYR A 29 -11.75 -1.32 -6.64
N SER A 30 -13.01 -1.28 -6.20
CA SER A 30 -13.60 -0.07 -5.64
C SER A 30 -12.90 0.37 -4.35
N LEU A 31 -12.95 1.67 -4.07
CA LEU A 31 -12.41 2.24 -2.83
C LEU A 31 -13.02 1.60 -1.58
N SER A 32 -14.30 1.22 -1.63
CA SER A 32 -14.98 0.51 -0.53
C SER A 32 -14.37 -0.87 -0.28
N MET A 33 -14.01 -1.61 -1.33
CA MET A 33 -13.37 -2.92 -1.20
C MET A 33 -11.94 -2.78 -0.66
N ILE A 34 -11.19 -1.77 -1.12
CA ILE A 34 -9.86 -1.45 -0.60
C ILE A 34 -9.92 -1.07 0.88
N ASP A 35 -10.85 -0.19 1.26
CA ASP A 35 -11.06 0.18 2.65
C ASP A 35 -11.48 -1.03 3.50
N ALA A 36 -12.31 -1.94 2.99
CA ALA A 36 -12.69 -3.16 3.72
C ALA A 36 -11.49 -4.09 3.99
N VAL A 37 -10.60 -4.23 3.00
CA VAL A 37 -9.38 -5.05 3.11
C VAL A 37 -8.36 -4.41 4.06
N LEU A 38 -8.20 -3.09 4.00
CA LEU A 38 -7.23 -2.36 4.83
C LEU A 38 -7.76 -2.01 6.23
N ARG A 39 -9.07 -1.98 6.43
CA ARG A 39 -9.68 -1.75 7.74
C ARG A 39 -9.67 -3.04 8.52
N TYR A 40 -10.53 -4.02 8.24
CA TYR A 40 -10.78 -5.03 9.28
C TYR A 40 -11.40 -6.38 8.90
N ASP A 41 -11.74 -6.75 7.64
CA ASP A 41 -12.48 -8.03 7.51
C ASP A 41 -12.48 -8.77 6.16
N ARG A 42 -11.65 -8.38 5.19
CA ARG A 42 -11.55 -9.14 3.93
C ARG A 42 -10.11 -9.42 3.55
N LYS A 43 -9.81 -10.69 3.33
CA LYS A 43 -8.57 -11.11 2.68
C LYS A 43 -8.77 -11.05 1.17
N ASN A 44 -8.38 -9.92 0.57
CA ASN A 44 -8.19 -9.85 -0.88
C ASN A 44 -6.68 -9.78 -1.15
N GLN A 45 -6.12 -10.87 -1.65
CA GLN A 45 -4.69 -11.00 -1.84
C GLN A 45 -4.15 -9.99 -2.88
N LYS A 46 -4.89 -9.73 -3.96
CA LYS A 46 -4.50 -8.76 -4.98
C LYS A 46 -4.36 -7.34 -4.40
N ILE A 47 -5.33 -6.88 -3.61
CA ILE A 47 -5.24 -5.55 -2.97
C ILE A 47 -4.03 -5.47 -2.02
N ILE A 48 -3.73 -6.55 -1.30
CA ILE A 48 -2.59 -6.63 -0.39
C ILE A 48 -1.26 -6.60 -1.16
N GLU A 49 -1.16 -7.35 -2.27
CA GLU A 49 0.01 -7.38 -3.13
C GLU A 49 0.26 -6.00 -3.77
N GLU A 50 -0.76 -5.37 -4.33
CA GLU A 50 -0.65 -4.01 -4.88
C GLU A 50 -0.23 -2.98 -3.81
N ALA A 51 -0.73 -3.13 -2.58
CA ALA A 51 -0.30 -2.32 -1.45
C ALA A 51 1.18 -2.49 -1.10
N PHE A 52 1.71 -3.71 -1.16
CA PHE A 52 3.14 -3.95 -0.96
C PHE A 52 3.98 -3.39 -2.09
N LEU A 53 3.56 -3.57 -3.34
CA LEU A 53 4.25 -3.03 -4.50
C LEU A 53 4.34 -1.50 -4.42
N LEU A 54 3.22 -0.85 -4.13
CA LEU A 54 3.16 0.60 -3.98
C LEU A 54 4.14 1.11 -2.90
N LEU A 55 4.22 0.41 -1.77
CA LEU A 55 5.18 0.76 -0.71
C LEU A 55 6.64 0.57 -1.13
N LYS A 56 6.92 -0.49 -1.88
CA LYS A 56 8.27 -0.78 -2.38
C LYS A 56 8.73 0.29 -3.38
N GLU A 57 7.84 0.76 -4.25
CA GLU A 57 8.14 1.83 -5.20
C GLU A 57 8.41 3.16 -4.49
N GLU A 58 7.58 3.58 -3.54
CA GLU A 58 7.82 4.82 -2.78
C GLU A 58 9.13 4.76 -1.99
N GLN A 59 9.47 3.59 -1.43
CA GLN A 59 10.75 3.39 -0.76
C GLN A 59 11.94 3.40 -1.74
N SER A 60 11.78 2.84 -2.95
CA SER A 60 12.81 2.91 -4.00
C SER A 60 13.05 4.35 -4.43
N LEU A 61 11.98 5.10 -4.71
CA LEU A 61 12.03 6.52 -5.08
C LEU A 61 12.71 7.37 -3.99
N PHE A 62 12.39 7.10 -2.72
CA PHE A 62 13.05 7.77 -1.59
C PHE A 62 14.56 7.47 -1.56
N ASN A 63 14.96 6.22 -1.72
CA ASN A 63 16.36 5.81 -1.73
C ASN A 63 17.12 6.41 -2.92
N GLU A 64 16.51 6.44 -4.11
CA GLU A 64 17.09 7.07 -5.29
C GLU A 64 17.28 8.57 -5.08
N ARG A 65 16.27 9.27 -4.55
CA ARG A 65 16.39 10.69 -4.20
C ARG A 65 17.48 10.95 -3.16
N LYS A 66 17.61 10.08 -2.15
CA LYS A 66 18.66 10.19 -1.13
C LYS A 66 20.04 10.02 -1.75
N LYS A 67 20.22 9.02 -2.63
CA LYS A 67 21.50 8.75 -3.30
C LYS A 67 21.93 9.90 -4.24
N LEU A 68 20.98 10.67 -4.78
CA LEU A 68 21.28 11.86 -5.59
C LEU A 68 21.69 13.08 -4.75
N LEU A 69 21.49 13.04 -3.43
CA LEU A 69 21.81 14.13 -2.50
C LEU A 69 23.07 13.85 -1.65
N GLU A 70 23.65 12.64 -1.74
CA GLU A 70 24.97 12.27 -1.20
C GLU A 70 26.07 12.42 -2.26
#